data_AF-A0A117I4P3-F1
#
_entry.id   AF-A0A117I4P3-F1
#
_cell.length_a   1.000
_cell.length_b   1.000
_cell.length_c   1.000
_cell.angle_alpha   90.00
_cell.angle_beta   90.00
_cell.angle_gamma   90.00
#
_symmetry.space_group_name_H-M   'P 1'
#
loop_
_entity.id
_entity.type
_entity.pdbx_description
1 polymer ?
#
loop_
_entity_poly.entity_id
_entity_poly.type
_entity_poly.pdbx_seq_one_letter_code
_entity_poly.pdbx_strand_id
1 'polypeptide(L)'
;MVTGVIARMAAMAALVTLLVTACQGAPPDRRADVTRLADILGRMPGVHAVSSRVTNRPAQGWVSFTITVEPAPGITAVQLAAVTDRYLQDLQLVDYSGYRSELDVTTGWNRFAVDAGELPIINDQQIIAQARDWVALREQFPTATIRLRATITHPGNQSPIRDAGHANIATIQLPDDADYTDAAAAAATLADRFPQLAGLTWTISTGSQHPADIKTTRRYPSAAELDVWRRINAEQTIPHTSQLTVNGRVSAPVWIAVQTRSHDPADAAALARQQLPQLRALPAPVLYTSSDQIQGHINGDGRATGPIAITVGGCTDRDTLVYHSPPAEQALRTTYETCPHPAP
;
A
#
# COMPACT_ATOMS: atom_id res chain seq x y z
N MET A 1 -13.97 13.38 -67.43
CA MET A 1 -13.31 12.48 -66.46
C MET A 1 -12.59 13.20 -65.31
N VAL A 2 -12.22 14.48 -65.44
CA VAL A 2 -11.42 15.20 -64.40
C VAL A 2 -12.25 15.70 -63.21
N THR A 3 -13.56 15.92 -63.36
CA THR A 3 -14.45 16.44 -62.31
C THR A 3 -14.84 15.42 -61.22
N GLY A 4 -14.79 14.12 -61.51
CA GLY A 4 -15.15 13.07 -60.54
C GLY A 4 -14.05 12.71 -59.54
N VAL A 5 -12.78 12.98 -59.86
CA VAL A 5 -11.62 12.65 -59.01
C VAL A 5 -11.41 13.70 -57.92
N ILE A 6 -11.65 14.98 -58.23
CA ILE A 6 -11.49 16.10 -57.28
C ILE A 6 -12.57 16.03 -56.17
N ALA A 7 -13.81 15.68 -56.52
CA ALA A 7 -14.89 15.51 -55.54
C ALA A 7 -14.64 14.34 -54.57
N ARG A 8 -14.03 13.25 -55.06
CA ARG A 8 -13.66 12.09 -54.24
C ARG A 8 -12.49 12.36 -53.31
N MET A 9 -11.47 13.12 -53.75
CA MET A 9 -10.36 13.54 -52.89
C MET A 9 -10.80 14.53 -51.81
N ALA A 10 -11.71 15.47 -52.11
CA ALA A 10 -12.24 16.41 -51.12
C ALA A 10 -13.10 15.70 -50.06
N ALA A 11 -13.94 14.75 -50.47
CA ALA A 11 -14.73 13.94 -49.53
C ALA A 11 -13.85 13.04 -48.65
N MET A 12 -12.80 12.45 -49.20
CA MET A 12 -11.86 11.60 -48.46
C MET A 12 -10.98 12.43 -47.50
N ALA A 13 -10.54 13.63 -47.92
CA ALA A 13 -9.80 14.56 -47.06
C ALA A 13 -10.66 15.08 -45.90
N ALA A 14 -11.94 15.40 -46.14
CA ALA A 14 -12.90 15.79 -45.11
C ALA A 14 -13.21 14.65 -44.13
N LEU A 15 -13.32 13.42 -44.62
CA LEU A 15 -13.50 12.23 -43.77
C LEU A 15 -12.27 11.98 -42.90
N VAL A 16 -11.05 12.13 -43.46
CA VAL A 16 -9.79 11.99 -42.71
C VAL A 16 -9.60 13.13 -41.71
N THR A 17 -10.00 14.37 -42.00
CA THR A 17 -9.94 15.46 -41.01
C THR A 17 -10.98 15.29 -39.89
N LEU A 18 -12.18 14.76 -40.18
CA LEU A 18 -13.17 14.38 -39.18
C LEU A 18 -12.69 13.19 -38.32
N LEU A 19 -12.01 12.21 -38.91
CA LEU A 19 -11.43 11.07 -38.19
C LEU A 19 -10.22 11.45 -37.32
N VAL A 20 -9.40 12.41 -37.76
CA VAL A 20 -8.22 12.90 -37.01
C VAL A 20 -8.61 13.87 -35.89
N THR A 21 -9.68 14.65 -36.04
CA THR A 21 -10.21 15.51 -34.96
C THR A 21 -10.98 14.72 -33.90
N ALA A 22 -11.61 13.60 -34.27
CA ALA A 22 -12.25 12.69 -33.32
C ALA A 22 -11.26 11.92 -32.42
N CYS A 23 -10.00 11.77 -32.85
CA CYS A 23 -8.98 11.04 -32.08
C CYS A 23 -8.18 11.91 -31.08
N GLN A 24 -8.45 13.22 -30.99
CA GLN A 24 -7.80 14.13 -30.02
C GLN A 24 -8.77 15.09 -29.33
N GLY A 25 -10.06 14.74 -29.25
CA GLY A 25 -11.02 15.50 -28.46
C GLY A 25 -10.63 15.44 -26.98
N ALA A 26 -10.42 16.60 -26.35
CA ALA A 26 -10.35 16.69 -24.90
C ALA A 26 -11.61 16.02 -24.31
N PRO A 27 -11.49 15.23 -23.22
CA PRO A 27 -12.65 14.64 -22.57
C PRO A 27 -13.70 15.73 -22.24
N PRO A 28 -15.00 15.44 -22.38
CA PRO A 28 -16.07 16.41 -22.12
C PRO A 28 -15.94 17.01 -20.71
N ASP A 29 -16.28 18.30 -20.54
CA ASP A 29 -16.27 18.91 -19.20
C ASP A 29 -17.38 18.31 -18.32
N ARG A 30 -16.99 17.49 -17.33
CA ARG A 30 -17.89 16.81 -16.38
C ARG A 30 -18.15 17.56 -15.08
N ARG A 31 -17.78 18.84 -14.96
CA ARG A 31 -17.99 19.62 -13.71
C ARG A 31 -19.42 19.60 -13.18
N ALA A 32 -20.40 19.77 -14.06
CA ALA A 32 -21.81 19.78 -13.66
C ALA A 32 -22.27 18.41 -13.12
N ASP A 33 -21.80 17.32 -13.75
CA ASP A 33 -22.11 15.95 -13.32
C ASP A 33 -21.47 15.65 -11.96
N VAL A 34 -20.18 16.00 -11.77
CA VAL A 34 -19.47 15.84 -10.48
C VAL A 34 -20.12 16.66 -9.36
N THR A 35 -20.55 17.90 -9.65
CA THR A 35 -21.26 18.75 -8.67
C THR A 35 -22.59 18.11 -8.28
N ARG A 36 -23.35 17.60 -9.26
CA ARG A 36 -24.62 16.90 -9.00
C ARG A 36 -24.40 15.67 -8.11
N LEU A 37 -23.36 14.87 -8.39
CA LEU A 37 -23.01 13.72 -7.56
C LEU A 37 -22.67 14.15 -6.13
N ALA A 38 -21.83 15.18 -5.96
CA ALA A 38 -21.50 15.74 -4.66
C ALA A 38 -22.75 16.20 -3.88
N ASP A 39 -23.70 16.88 -4.53
CA ASP A 39 -24.97 17.30 -3.92
C ASP A 39 -25.87 16.13 -3.53
N ILE A 40 -25.84 15.02 -4.29
CA ILE A 40 -26.56 13.80 -3.94
C ILE A 40 -25.93 13.17 -2.70
N LEU A 41 -24.60 12.98 -2.69
CA LEU A 41 -23.89 12.40 -1.56
C LEU A 41 -24.04 13.26 -0.30
N GLY A 42 -24.01 14.59 -0.43
CA GLY A 42 -24.21 15.54 0.68
C GLY A 42 -25.59 15.49 1.35
N ARG A 43 -26.59 14.89 0.69
CA ARG A 43 -27.94 14.70 1.24
C ARG A 43 -28.15 13.31 1.84
N MET A 44 -27.15 12.43 1.77
CA MET A 44 -27.26 11.07 2.29
C MET A 44 -27.15 11.05 3.82
N PRO A 45 -27.86 10.13 4.49
CA PRO A 45 -27.75 9.98 5.94
C PRO A 45 -26.32 9.70 6.40
N GLY A 46 -25.89 10.37 7.47
CA GLY A 46 -24.54 10.23 8.03
C GLY A 46 -23.48 11.11 7.37
N VAL A 47 -23.82 11.89 6.34
CA VAL A 47 -22.92 12.88 5.73
C VAL A 47 -23.12 14.24 6.37
N HIS A 48 -22.02 14.89 6.78
CA HIS A 48 -22.02 16.23 7.38
C HIS A 48 -21.73 17.31 6.34
N ALA A 49 -20.68 17.11 5.54
CA ALA A 49 -20.30 18.02 4.47
C ALA A 49 -19.74 17.26 3.27
N VAL A 50 -19.85 17.85 2.09
CA VAL A 50 -19.24 17.34 0.86
C VAL A 50 -18.62 18.50 0.09
N SER A 51 -17.48 18.23 -0.54
CA SER A 51 -16.90 19.11 -1.55
C SER A 51 -16.48 18.30 -2.77
N SER A 52 -16.38 18.97 -3.92
CA SER A 52 -15.83 18.36 -5.11
C SER A 52 -14.81 19.27 -5.78
N ARG A 53 -13.84 18.65 -6.45
CA ARG A 53 -12.81 19.33 -7.22
C ARG A 53 -12.68 18.63 -8.56
N VAL A 54 -12.64 19.42 -9.64
CA VAL A 54 -12.39 18.92 -10.99
C VAL A 54 -11.15 19.61 -11.56
N THR A 55 -10.18 18.82 -11.97
CA THR A 55 -9.03 19.25 -12.76
C THR A 55 -9.27 18.83 -14.20
N ASN A 56 -9.37 19.80 -15.11
CA ASN A 56 -9.55 19.53 -16.54
C ASN A 56 -8.40 20.18 -17.33
N ARG A 57 -7.25 19.50 -17.38
CA ARG A 57 -6.04 19.92 -18.09
C ARG A 57 -5.57 18.83 -19.06
N PRO A 58 -6.33 18.59 -20.15
CA PRO A 58 -6.09 17.48 -21.07
C PRO A 58 -4.76 17.61 -21.80
N ALA A 59 -4.32 18.84 -22.13
CA ALA A 59 -3.01 19.10 -22.73
C ALA A 59 -1.82 18.70 -21.82
N GLN A 60 -2.07 18.56 -20.52
CA GLN A 60 -1.08 18.09 -19.52
C GLN A 60 -1.31 16.62 -19.14
N GLY A 61 -2.23 15.93 -19.83
CA GLY A 61 -2.63 14.56 -19.50
C GLY A 61 -3.33 14.42 -18.15
N TRP A 62 -3.81 15.53 -17.56
CA TRP A 62 -4.35 15.57 -16.22
C TRP A 62 -5.82 15.98 -16.25
N VAL A 63 -6.68 14.96 -16.28
CA VAL A 63 -8.12 15.10 -16.16
C VAL A 63 -8.58 14.22 -15.01
N SER A 64 -9.09 14.84 -13.95
CA SER A 64 -9.48 14.13 -12.74
C SER A 64 -10.58 14.86 -11.97
N PHE A 65 -11.27 14.13 -11.13
CA PHE A 65 -12.08 14.72 -10.08
C PHE A 65 -11.94 13.98 -8.76
N THR A 66 -12.12 14.72 -7.68
CA THR A 66 -12.16 14.19 -6.32
C THR A 66 -13.44 14.67 -5.66
N ILE A 67 -14.17 13.78 -5.00
CA ILE A 67 -15.27 14.12 -4.10
C ILE A 67 -14.81 13.80 -2.69
N THR A 68 -14.76 14.82 -1.83
CA THR A 68 -14.43 14.65 -0.43
C THR A 68 -15.70 14.71 0.39
N VAL A 69 -15.98 13.63 1.12
CA VAL A 69 -17.11 13.48 2.03
C VAL A 69 -16.59 13.55 3.47
N GLU A 70 -17.12 14.49 4.24
CA GLU A 70 -16.94 14.54 5.68
C GLU A 70 -18.17 13.89 6.33
N PRO A 71 -18.04 12.70 6.95
CA PRO A 71 -19.14 12.06 7.62
C PRO A 71 -19.41 12.73 8.97
N ALA A 72 -20.64 12.62 9.45
CA ALA A 72 -20.98 12.97 10.82
C ALA A 72 -20.20 12.08 11.81
N PRO A 73 -19.91 12.53 13.05
CA PRO A 73 -19.08 11.80 14.02
C PRO A 73 -19.52 10.37 14.33
N GLY A 74 -20.80 10.03 14.14
CA GLY A 74 -21.38 8.70 14.36
C GLY A 74 -21.87 8.01 13.09
N ILE A 75 -21.23 8.24 11.93
CA ILE A 75 -21.59 7.51 10.71
C ILE A 75 -21.49 6.00 10.95
N THR A 76 -22.56 5.29 10.59
CA THR A 76 -22.59 3.83 10.70
C THR A 76 -21.96 3.16 9.48
N ALA A 77 -21.53 1.91 9.65
CA ALA A 77 -21.05 1.09 8.53
C ALA A 77 -22.05 1.01 7.36
N VAL A 78 -23.35 0.92 7.66
CA VAL A 78 -24.43 0.88 6.65
C VAL A 78 -24.53 2.21 5.90
N GLN A 79 -24.44 3.33 6.59
CA GLN A 79 -24.50 4.65 5.97
C GLN A 79 -23.29 4.90 5.06
N LEU A 80 -22.08 4.58 5.52
CA LEU A 80 -20.90 4.75 4.69
C LEU A 80 -20.93 3.83 3.46
N ALA A 81 -21.35 2.57 3.64
CA ALA A 81 -21.54 1.65 2.53
C ALA A 81 -22.53 2.19 1.49
N ALA A 82 -23.62 2.84 1.91
CA ALA A 82 -24.58 3.46 1.01
C ALA A 82 -23.99 4.65 0.24
N VAL A 83 -23.20 5.51 0.89
CA VAL A 83 -22.47 6.61 0.24
C VAL A 83 -21.52 6.07 -0.84
N THR A 84 -20.77 5.02 -0.50
CA THR A 84 -19.85 4.35 -1.44
C THR A 84 -20.59 3.69 -2.60
N ASP A 85 -21.68 2.97 -2.34
CA ASP A 85 -22.54 2.36 -3.37
C ASP A 85 -23.09 3.43 -4.33
N ARG A 86 -23.60 4.54 -3.80
CA ARG A 86 -24.11 5.65 -4.63
C ARG A 86 -23.04 6.26 -5.52
N TYR A 87 -21.82 6.43 -4.99
CA TYR A 87 -20.67 6.89 -5.77
C TYR A 87 -20.35 5.94 -6.93
N LEU A 88 -20.24 4.63 -6.64
CA LEU A 88 -19.93 3.60 -7.65
C LEU A 88 -21.02 3.49 -8.73
N GLN A 89 -22.29 3.57 -8.34
CA GLN A 89 -23.40 3.60 -9.30
C GLN A 89 -23.31 4.80 -10.25
N ASP A 90 -22.94 5.98 -9.75
CA ASP A 90 -22.81 7.17 -10.58
C ASP A 90 -21.66 7.04 -11.60
N LEU A 91 -20.55 6.41 -11.19
CA LEU A 91 -19.44 6.07 -12.11
C LEU A 91 -19.86 5.15 -13.26
N GLN A 92 -20.92 4.34 -13.08
CA GLN A 92 -21.45 3.47 -14.14
C GLN A 92 -22.50 4.18 -15.02
N LEU A 93 -23.23 5.14 -14.46
CA LEU A 93 -24.33 5.84 -15.14
C LEU A 93 -23.85 7.03 -15.98
N VAL A 94 -22.74 7.65 -15.59
CA VAL A 94 -22.16 8.80 -16.27
C VAL A 94 -20.86 8.40 -16.94
N ASP A 95 -20.71 8.79 -18.21
CA ASP A 95 -19.49 8.54 -18.96
C ASP A 95 -18.36 9.49 -18.52
N TYR A 96 -17.59 9.04 -17.54
CA TYR A 96 -16.36 9.68 -17.07
C TYR A 96 -15.10 9.23 -17.84
N SER A 97 -15.24 8.70 -19.06
CA SER A 97 -14.08 8.26 -19.86
C SER A 97 -12.99 9.34 -19.94
N GLY A 98 -11.77 8.95 -19.60
CA GLY A 98 -10.60 9.85 -19.55
C GLY A 98 -10.45 10.68 -18.27
N TYR A 99 -11.34 10.53 -17.29
CA TYR A 99 -11.16 11.08 -15.94
C TYR A 99 -10.58 10.03 -14.99
N ARG A 100 -9.64 10.45 -14.15
CA ARG A 100 -9.38 9.79 -12.86
C ARG A 100 -10.42 10.25 -11.84
N SER A 101 -11.09 9.32 -11.16
CA SER A 101 -12.06 9.66 -10.12
C SER A 101 -11.58 9.20 -8.75
N GLU A 102 -11.77 10.03 -7.74
CA GLU A 102 -11.45 9.68 -6.36
C GLU A 102 -12.61 10.05 -5.44
N LEU A 103 -13.04 9.11 -4.60
CA LEU A 103 -13.88 9.37 -3.44
C LEU A 103 -12.99 9.35 -2.21
N ASP A 104 -12.99 10.43 -1.44
CA ASP A 104 -12.29 10.54 -0.17
C ASP A 104 -13.28 10.77 0.96
N VAL A 105 -13.40 9.82 1.88
CA VAL A 105 -14.18 9.98 3.10
C VAL A 105 -13.23 10.27 4.26
N THR A 106 -13.32 11.45 4.85
CA THR A 106 -12.33 11.97 5.82
C THR A 106 -12.94 12.31 7.16
N THR A 107 -12.32 11.87 8.26
CA THR A 107 -12.65 12.33 9.62
C THR A 107 -11.38 12.64 10.39
N GLY A 108 -11.04 13.93 10.47
CA GLY A 108 -9.72 14.36 10.94
C GLY A 108 -8.63 13.76 10.05
N TRP A 109 -7.71 13.01 10.66
CA TRP A 109 -6.61 12.34 9.94
C TRP A 109 -6.98 10.98 9.32
N ASN A 110 -8.15 10.42 9.67
CA ASN A 110 -8.66 9.17 9.14
C ASN A 110 -9.16 9.36 7.71
N ARG A 111 -8.95 8.34 6.85
CA ARG A 111 -9.40 8.37 5.46
C ARG A 111 -9.83 7.00 4.95
N PHE A 112 -10.98 6.93 4.31
CA PHE A 112 -11.33 5.85 3.39
C PHE A 112 -11.32 6.41 1.97
N ALA A 113 -10.63 5.77 1.04
CA ALA A 113 -10.54 6.24 -0.34
C ALA A 113 -10.93 5.15 -1.35
N VAL A 114 -11.61 5.57 -2.42
CA VAL A 114 -11.86 4.75 -3.61
C VAL A 114 -11.25 5.49 -4.79
N ASP A 115 -10.11 4.99 -5.27
CA ASP A 115 -9.38 5.54 -6.42
C ASP A 115 -9.75 4.76 -7.68
N ALA A 116 -10.54 5.34 -8.58
CA ALA A 116 -10.71 4.78 -9.91
C ALA A 116 -9.74 5.46 -10.89
N GLY A 117 -8.97 4.65 -11.61
CA GLY A 117 -8.26 5.07 -12.81
C GLY A 117 -9.23 5.36 -13.97
N GLU A 118 -8.70 5.31 -15.18
CA GLU A 118 -9.46 5.58 -16.41
C GLU A 118 -10.34 4.38 -16.85
N LEU A 119 -10.18 3.23 -16.20
CA LEU A 119 -10.90 2.01 -16.51
C LEU A 119 -12.10 1.80 -15.56
N PRO A 120 -13.19 1.16 -16.04
CA PRO A 120 -14.32 0.81 -15.18
C PRO A 120 -13.91 -0.09 -14.02
N ILE A 121 -14.52 0.13 -12.84
CA ILE A 121 -14.41 -0.75 -11.68
C ILE A 121 -15.39 -1.91 -11.84
N ILE A 122 -14.97 -3.13 -11.48
CA ILE A 122 -15.82 -4.35 -11.57
C ILE A 122 -15.99 -5.09 -10.24
N ASN A 123 -15.46 -4.59 -9.13
CA ASN A 123 -15.50 -5.24 -7.81
C ASN A 123 -16.27 -4.42 -6.74
N ASP A 124 -17.35 -3.76 -7.13
CA ASP A 124 -18.14 -2.85 -6.29
C ASP A 124 -18.48 -3.42 -4.91
N GLN A 125 -18.95 -4.67 -4.85
CA GLN A 125 -19.33 -5.32 -3.59
C GLN A 125 -18.17 -5.41 -2.59
N GLN A 126 -16.94 -5.62 -3.07
CA GLN A 126 -15.75 -5.63 -2.23
C GLN A 126 -15.46 -4.23 -1.68
N ILE A 127 -15.55 -3.20 -2.52
CA ILE A 127 -15.30 -1.80 -2.12
C ILE A 127 -16.33 -1.36 -1.08
N ILE A 128 -17.61 -1.71 -1.28
CA ILE A 128 -18.70 -1.43 -0.35
C ILE A 128 -18.49 -2.19 0.97
N ALA A 129 -17.98 -3.43 0.94
CA ALA A 129 -17.61 -4.16 2.15
C ALA A 129 -16.45 -3.47 2.90
N GLN A 130 -15.41 -3.04 2.19
CA GLN A 130 -14.27 -2.31 2.77
C GLN A 130 -14.67 -0.97 3.38
N ALA A 131 -15.70 -0.31 2.86
CA ALA A 131 -16.29 0.88 3.47
C ALA A 131 -16.87 0.56 4.87
N ARG A 132 -17.57 -0.58 5.01
CA ARG A 132 -18.05 -1.06 6.33
C ARG A 132 -16.89 -1.38 7.26
N ASP A 133 -15.90 -2.09 6.73
CA ASP A 133 -14.71 -2.48 7.49
C ASP A 133 -13.94 -1.26 8.00
N TRP A 134 -13.85 -0.17 7.23
CA TRP A 134 -13.19 1.06 7.68
C TRP A 134 -13.88 1.70 8.89
N VAL A 135 -15.22 1.71 8.95
CA VAL A 135 -15.94 2.16 10.14
C VAL A 135 -15.63 1.26 11.33
N ALA A 136 -15.71 -0.06 11.15
CA ALA A 136 -15.41 -1.02 12.20
C ALA A 136 -13.95 -0.96 12.69
N LEU A 137 -12.98 -0.69 11.80
CA LEU A 137 -11.59 -0.47 12.16
C LEU A 137 -11.42 0.76 13.04
N ARG A 138 -12.12 1.87 12.74
CA ARG A 138 -12.08 3.07 13.56
C ARG A 138 -12.70 2.86 14.94
N GLU A 139 -13.76 2.05 15.03
CA GLU A 139 -14.35 1.64 16.30
C GLU A 139 -13.39 0.74 17.09
N GLN A 140 -12.69 -0.17 16.42
CA GLN A 140 -11.72 -1.08 17.04
C GLN A 140 -10.45 -0.36 17.54
N PHE A 141 -10.01 0.69 16.84
CA PHE A 141 -8.79 1.44 17.11
C PHE A 141 -9.08 2.93 17.29
N PRO A 142 -9.82 3.33 18.35
CA PRO A 142 -10.37 4.68 18.48
C PRO A 142 -9.32 5.78 18.66
N THR A 143 -8.12 5.43 19.13
CA THR A 143 -7.00 6.37 19.32
C THR A 143 -6.02 6.38 18.14
N ALA A 144 -6.16 5.45 17.19
CA ALA A 144 -5.30 5.37 16.02
C ALA A 144 -5.84 6.20 14.86
N THR A 145 -4.94 6.58 13.94
CA THR A 145 -5.34 7.08 12.62
C THR A 145 -5.38 5.93 11.63
N ILE A 146 -6.58 5.68 11.09
CA ILE A 146 -6.86 4.63 10.11
C ILE A 146 -6.99 5.24 8.72
N ARG A 147 -6.15 4.78 7.79
CA ARG A 147 -6.29 5.09 6.36
C ARG A 147 -6.46 3.80 5.58
N LEU A 148 -7.45 3.74 4.71
CA LEU A 148 -7.72 2.58 3.87
C LEU A 148 -8.03 3.08 2.46
N ARG A 149 -7.23 2.65 1.49
CA ARG A 149 -7.52 2.79 0.06
C ARG A 149 -8.07 1.46 -0.43
N ALA A 150 -9.28 1.49 -0.98
CA ALA A 150 -10.00 0.30 -1.39
C ALA A 150 -9.22 -0.52 -2.44
N THR A 151 -9.52 -1.80 -2.51
CA THR A 151 -9.02 -2.67 -3.57
C THR A 151 -9.84 -2.39 -4.83
N ILE A 152 -9.17 -2.11 -5.95
CA ILE A 152 -9.80 -1.77 -7.21
C ILE A 152 -9.43 -2.82 -8.24
N THR A 153 -10.42 -3.34 -8.96
CA THR A 153 -10.23 -4.32 -10.02
C THR A 153 -10.88 -3.81 -11.29
N HIS A 154 -10.17 -3.94 -12.41
CA HIS A 154 -10.64 -3.59 -13.75
C HIS A 154 -10.84 -4.84 -14.62
N PRO A 155 -11.63 -4.75 -15.71
CA PRO A 155 -11.83 -5.85 -16.64
C PRO A 155 -10.52 -6.49 -17.12
N GLY A 156 -10.44 -7.82 -17.04
CA GLY A 156 -9.24 -8.57 -17.42
C GLY A 156 -8.05 -8.42 -16.46
N ASN A 157 -8.27 -7.97 -15.23
CA ASN A 157 -7.23 -7.71 -14.22
C ASN A 157 -6.17 -6.70 -14.70
N GLN A 158 -6.60 -5.75 -15.53
CA GLN A 158 -5.73 -4.67 -15.97
C GLN A 158 -5.38 -3.80 -14.75
N SER A 159 -4.10 -3.48 -14.61
CA SER A 159 -3.60 -2.51 -13.63
C SER A 159 -2.86 -1.43 -14.39
N PRO A 160 -3.56 -0.38 -14.87
CA PRO A 160 -2.93 0.80 -15.42
C PRO A 160 -1.80 1.28 -14.50
N ILE A 161 -0.68 1.73 -15.08
CA ILE A 161 0.45 2.32 -14.32
C ILE A 161 -0.04 3.42 -13.37
N ARG A 162 -1.12 4.10 -13.73
CA ARG A 162 -1.72 5.20 -12.97
C ARG A 162 -2.44 4.75 -11.69
N ASP A 163 -2.78 3.46 -11.56
CA ASP A 163 -3.39 2.85 -10.37
C ASP A 163 -2.35 2.17 -9.46
N ALA A 164 -1.13 1.98 -9.99
CA ALA A 164 -0.03 1.34 -9.27
C ALA A 164 0.36 2.18 -8.03
N GLY A 165 0.33 1.54 -6.85
CA GLY A 165 0.67 2.17 -5.58
C GLY A 165 -0.43 3.06 -4.99
N HIS A 166 -1.61 3.12 -5.60
CA HIS A 166 -2.74 3.94 -5.13
C HIS A 166 -3.97 3.14 -4.69
N ALA A 167 -3.99 1.82 -4.89
CA ALA A 167 -5.07 0.94 -4.42
C ALA A 167 -4.52 -0.17 -3.51
N ASN A 168 -5.41 -0.84 -2.77
CA ASN A 168 -5.08 -2.01 -1.95
C ASN A 168 -4.09 -1.73 -0.81
N ILE A 169 -4.15 -0.55 -0.20
CA ILE A 169 -3.23 -0.11 0.87
C ILE A 169 -4.03 0.30 2.10
N ALA A 170 -3.60 -0.13 3.28
CA ALA A 170 -4.14 0.35 4.54
C ALA A 170 -3.03 0.66 5.56
N THR A 171 -3.29 1.64 6.42
CA THR A 171 -2.36 2.06 7.46
C THR A 171 -3.09 2.22 8.80
N ILE A 172 -2.47 1.71 9.87
CA ILE A 172 -2.82 2.04 11.25
C ILE A 172 -1.64 2.80 11.83
N GLN A 173 -1.81 4.10 12.07
CA GLN A 173 -0.86 4.88 12.83
C GLN A 173 -1.34 4.94 14.28
N LEU A 174 -0.62 4.27 15.18
CA LEU A 174 -0.89 4.28 16.60
C LEU A 174 -0.47 5.61 17.26
N PRO A 175 -0.97 5.90 18.48
CA PRO A 175 -0.57 7.08 19.27
C PRO A 175 0.95 7.22 19.47
N ASP A 176 1.39 8.43 19.84
CA ASP A 176 2.82 8.76 19.99
C ASP A 176 3.55 7.99 21.08
N ASP A 177 2.83 7.59 22.14
CA ASP A 177 3.31 6.82 23.27
C ASP A 177 3.22 5.30 23.07
N ALA A 178 2.61 4.84 21.96
CA ALA A 178 2.50 3.42 21.65
C ALA A 178 3.88 2.83 21.29
N ASP A 179 4.10 1.57 21.66
CA ASP A 179 5.36 0.86 21.44
C ASP A 179 5.21 -0.41 20.57
N TYR A 180 6.29 -1.18 20.43
CA TYR A 180 6.31 -2.39 19.64
C TYR A 180 5.32 -3.47 20.15
N THR A 181 4.96 -3.46 21.43
CA THR A 181 3.95 -4.37 21.97
C THR A 181 2.55 -4.01 21.48
N ASP A 182 2.23 -2.71 21.40
CA ASP A 182 0.97 -2.21 20.85
C ASP A 182 0.85 -2.50 19.35
N ALA A 183 1.93 -2.30 18.58
CA ALA A 183 1.95 -2.64 17.16
C ALA A 183 1.68 -4.14 16.92
N ALA A 184 2.31 -5.02 17.70
CA ALA A 184 2.05 -6.45 17.63
C ALA A 184 0.60 -6.81 18.03
N ALA A 185 0.05 -6.17 19.07
CA ALA A 185 -1.32 -6.37 19.50
C ALA A 185 -2.33 -5.90 18.43
N ALA A 186 -2.06 -4.77 17.77
CA ALA A 186 -2.86 -4.28 16.65
C ALA A 186 -2.83 -5.25 15.46
N ALA A 187 -1.65 -5.78 15.10
CA ALA A 187 -1.52 -6.78 14.06
C ALA A 187 -2.28 -8.08 14.37
N ALA A 188 -2.22 -8.56 15.62
CA ALA A 188 -2.97 -9.73 16.07
C ALA A 188 -4.49 -9.48 16.04
N THR A 189 -4.93 -8.30 16.48
CA THR A 189 -6.35 -7.90 16.44
C THR A 189 -6.88 -7.82 15.02
N LEU A 190 -6.08 -7.28 14.08
CA LEU A 190 -6.41 -7.27 12.66
C LEU A 190 -6.58 -8.69 12.11
N ALA A 191 -5.66 -9.59 12.43
CA ALA A 191 -5.71 -10.98 11.96
C ALA A 191 -6.94 -11.74 12.49
N ASP A 192 -7.33 -11.49 13.74
CA ASP A 192 -8.48 -12.12 14.39
C ASP A 192 -9.83 -11.56 13.90
N ARG A 193 -9.96 -10.23 13.83
CA ARG A 193 -11.25 -9.55 13.62
C ARG A 193 -11.52 -9.10 12.20
N PHE A 194 -10.47 -8.93 11.39
CA PHE A 194 -10.57 -8.43 10.02
C PHE A 194 -9.86 -9.34 9.00
N PRO A 195 -10.04 -10.68 9.05
CA PRO A 195 -9.34 -11.60 8.14
C PRO A 195 -9.63 -11.32 6.66
N GLN A 196 -10.81 -10.77 6.32
CA GLN A 196 -11.19 -10.35 4.98
C GLN A 196 -10.29 -9.26 4.39
N LEU A 197 -9.57 -8.49 5.23
CA LEU A 197 -8.66 -7.43 4.80
C LEU A 197 -7.20 -7.89 4.68
N ALA A 198 -6.90 -9.17 4.91
CA ALA A 198 -5.53 -9.70 4.85
C ALA A 198 -4.87 -9.54 3.47
N GLY A 199 -5.68 -9.41 2.41
CA GLY A 199 -5.21 -9.19 1.04
C GLY A 199 -4.59 -7.81 0.78
N LEU A 200 -4.83 -6.83 1.66
CA LEU A 200 -4.28 -5.48 1.54
C LEU A 200 -2.77 -5.45 1.84
N THR A 201 -2.12 -4.39 1.36
CA THR A 201 -0.80 -3.99 1.85
C THR A 201 -0.98 -3.14 3.10
N TRP A 202 -0.63 -3.68 4.26
CA TRP A 202 -0.75 -3.01 5.55
C TRP A 202 0.56 -2.38 5.99
N THR A 203 0.46 -1.21 6.61
CA THR A 203 1.51 -0.64 7.47
C THR A 203 0.91 -0.32 8.83
N ILE A 204 1.44 -0.90 9.89
CA ILE A 204 1.11 -0.59 11.28
C ILE A 204 2.36 0.07 11.85
N SER A 205 2.25 1.34 12.22
CA SER A 205 3.36 2.14 12.73
C SER A 205 3.01 2.67 14.11
N THR A 206 3.99 2.62 15.01
CA THR A 206 3.94 3.36 16.26
C THR A 206 4.31 4.81 16.04
N GLY A 207 4.09 5.66 17.03
CA GLY A 207 4.49 7.05 16.91
C GLY A 207 5.96 7.29 17.27
N SER A 208 6.32 8.57 17.31
CA SER A 208 7.73 8.99 17.23
C SER A 208 8.58 8.68 18.46
N GLN A 209 7.96 8.43 19.62
CA GLN A 209 8.70 8.18 20.88
C GLN A 209 9.29 6.77 20.93
N HIS A 210 8.56 5.79 20.38
CA HIS A 210 8.95 4.38 20.38
C HIS A 210 8.78 3.75 18.99
N PRO A 211 9.57 4.18 17.98
CA PRO A 211 9.37 3.80 16.59
C PRO A 211 9.55 2.29 16.37
N ALA A 212 8.51 1.67 15.82
CA ALA A 212 8.42 0.27 15.46
C ALA A 212 7.35 0.11 14.37
N ASP A 213 7.66 -0.70 13.36
CA ASP A 213 6.80 -0.86 12.18
C ASP A 213 6.54 -2.33 11.87
N ILE A 214 5.31 -2.63 11.47
CA ILE A 214 4.93 -3.89 10.83
C ILE A 214 4.37 -3.57 9.44
N LYS A 215 4.96 -4.15 8.40
CA LYS A 215 4.51 -4.04 7.01
C LYS A 215 4.15 -5.40 6.47
N THR A 216 2.97 -5.56 5.90
CA THR A 216 2.57 -6.85 5.33
C THR A 216 1.88 -6.72 4.00
N THR A 217 2.05 -7.71 3.14
CA THR A 217 1.35 -7.77 1.85
C THR A 217 0.70 -9.15 1.70
N ARG A 218 -0.57 -9.20 1.30
CA ARG A 218 -1.35 -10.43 1.01
C ARG A 218 -1.65 -11.38 2.18
N ARG A 219 -1.05 -11.19 3.35
CA ARG A 219 -1.38 -11.89 4.59
C ARG A 219 -0.97 -11.06 5.80
N TYR A 220 -1.58 -11.32 6.96
CA TYR A 220 -1.08 -10.83 8.25
C TYR A 220 0.11 -11.67 8.75
N PRO A 221 0.89 -11.15 9.72
CA PRO A 221 1.92 -11.95 10.39
C PRO A 221 1.27 -13.08 11.20
N SER A 222 1.96 -14.21 11.32
CA SER A 222 1.57 -15.28 12.24
C SER A 222 1.91 -14.90 13.69
N ALA A 223 1.28 -15.59 14.66
CA ALA A 223 1.59 -15.41 16.07
C ALA A 223 3.08 -15.65 16.38
N ALA A 224 3.69 -16.68 15.77
CA ALA A 224 5.11 -16.97 15.96
C ALA A 224 6.02 -15.86 15.39
N GLU A 225 5.68 -15.29 14.23
CA GLU A 225 6.42 -14.17 13.63
C GLU A 225 6.34 -12.92 14.54
N LEU A 226 5.15 -12.60 15.07
CA LEU A 226 4.96 -11.50 16.02
C LEU A 226 5.72 -11.72 17.33
N ASP A 227 5.70 -12.94 17.86
CA ASP A 227 6.39 -13.28 19.12
C ASP A 227 7.90 -13.13 19.01
N VAL A 228 8.49 -13.60 17.90
CA VAL A 228 9.92 -13.42 17.62
C VAL A 228 10.26 -11.94 17.48
N TRP A 229 9.47 -11.18 16.71
CA TRP A 229 9.69 -9.75 16.53
C TRP A 229 9.58 -8.97 17.85
N ARG A 230 8.62 -9.30 18.72
CA ARG A 230 8.52 -8.70 20.07
C ARG A 230 9.76 -8.97 20.92
N ARG A 231 10.27 -10.22 20.93
CA ARG A 231 11.48 -10.55 21.70
C ARG A 231 12.73 -9.83 21.19
N ILE A 232 12.83 -9.64 19.86
CA ILE A 232 13.89 -8.84 19.25
C ILE A 232 13.85 -7.40 19.75
N ASN A 233 12.68 -6.74 19.71
CA ASN A 233 12.55 -5.38 20.22
C ASN A 233 12.72 -5.25 21.73
N ALA A 234 12.37 -6.28 22.51
CA ALA A 234 12.55 -6.26 23.96
C ALA A 234 14.04 -6.32 24.37
N GLU A 235 14.90 -6.89 23.54
CA GLU A 235 16.31 -7.13 23.84
C GLU A 235 17.18 -5.89 23.60
N GLN A 236 17.14 -4.92 24.51
CA GLN A 236 17.78 -3.61 24.32
C GLN A 236 19.23 -3.50 24.84
N THR A 237 19.97 -4.62 25.01
CA THR A 237 21.39 -4.56 25.42
C THR A 237 22.22 -3.70 24.46
N ILE A 238 21.91 -3.75 23.16
CA ILE A 238 22.40 -2.81 22.16
C ILE A 238 21.19 -2.00 21.68
N PRO A 239 21.15 -0.66 21.89
CA PRO A 239 20.00 0.16 21.52
C PRO A 239 19.67 0.08 20.03
N HIS A 240 18.44 -0.32 19.72
CA HIS A 240 18.00 -0.49 18.34
C HIS A 240 16.47 -0.32 18.19
N THR A 241 16.04 -0.22 16.94
CA THR A 241 14.62 -0.29 16.54
C THR A 241 14.48 -1.38 15.48
N SER A 242 13.29 -1.93 15.30
CA SER A 242 13.11 -2.94 14.27
C SER A 242 11.80 -2.82 13.51
N GLN A 243 11.80 -3.41 12.33
CA GLN A 243 10.67 -3.48 11.42
C GLN A 243 10.45 -4.92 11.00
N LEU A 244 9.20 -5.39 11.10
CA LEU A 244 8.77 -6.66 10.54
C LEU A 244 8.15 -6.42 9.17
N THR A 245 8.64 -7.09 8.15
CA THR A 245 8.06 -7.08 6.81
C THR A 245 7.66 -8.49 6.39
N VAL A 246 6.41 -8.68 5.97
CA VAL A 246 5.87 -9.94 5.45
C VAL A 246 5.55 -9.81 3.98
N ASN A 247 6.03 -10.76 3.17
CA ASN A 247 5.91 -10.78 1.71
C ASN A 247 6.36 -9.46 1.08
N GLY A 248 7.50 -8.95 1.55
CA GLY A 248 8.13 -7.75 1.01
C GLY A 248 8.82 -8.01 -0.33
N ARG A 249 9.71 -7.08 -0.71
CA ARG A 249 10.51 -7.18 -1.93
C ARG A 249 11.62 -8.24 -1.91
N VAL A 250 11.95 -8.76 -0.73
CA VAL A 250 13.03 -9.74 -0.57
C VAL A 250 12.51 -11.15 -0.85
N SER A 251 13.40 -12.06 -1.22
CA SER A 251 13.03 -13.44 -1.56
C SER A 251 12.47 -14.23 -0.37
N ALA A 252 12.95 -13.94 0.85
CA ALA A 252 12.41 -14.52 2.08
C ALA A 252 10.99 -14.01 2.35
N PRO A 253 10.02 -14.87 2.71
CA PRO A 253 8.65 -14.44 3.00
C PRO A 253 8.54 -13.53 4.24
N VAL A 254 9.54 -13.56 5.12
CA VAL A 254 9.63 -12.72 6.32
C VAL A 254 10.97 -12.01 6.32
N TRP A 255 10.93 -10.72 6.65
CA TRP A 255 12.12 -9.90 6.85
C TRP A 255 12.02 -9.14 8.16
N ILE A 256 12.99 -9.32 9.03
CA ILE A 256 13.15 -8.52 10.24
C ILE A 256 14.38 -7.62 10.03
N ALA A 257 14.11 -6.33 9.87
CA ALA A 257 15.15 -5.32 9.73
C ALA A 257 15.38 -4.64 11.07
N VAL A 258 16.63 -4.53 11.48
CA VAL A 258 17.03 -3.95 12.76
C VAL A 258 17.96 -2.77 12.53
N GLN A 259 17.57 -1.60 13.00
CA GLN A 259 18.38 -0.40 12.94
C GLN A 259 19.07 -0.16 14.28
N THR A 260 20.39 -0.32 14.33
CA THR A 260 21.22 0.09 15.47
C THR A 260 21.24 1.60 15.60
N ARG A 261 21.31 2.11 16.83
CA ARG A 261 21.58 3.55 17.07
C ARG A 261 23.06 3.92 16.87
N SER A 262 23.93 2.93 16.75
CA SER A 262 25.36 3.07 16.46
C SER A 262 25.64 2.95 14.96
N HIS A 263 26.66 3.67 14.50
CA HIS A 263 27.23 3.54 13.16
C HIS A 263 28.39 2.53 13.10
N ASP A 264 28.79 1.93 14.23
CA ASP A 264 29.85 0.92 14.27
C ASP A 264 29.33 -0.42 13.70
N PRO A 265 29.92 -0.94 12.61
CA PRO A 265 29.55 -2.25 12.07
C PRO A 265 29.75 -3.42 13.07
N ALA A 266 30.63 -3.26 14.07
CA ALA A 266 30.83 -4.26 15.11
C ALA A 266 29.58 -4.42 16.01
N ASP A 267 28.87 -3.32 16.30
CA ASP A 267 27.63 -3.35 17.09
C ASP A 267 26.52 -4.08 16.32
N ALA A 268 26.38 -3.81 15.03
CA ALA A 268 25.46 -4.53 14.16
C ALA A 268 25.78 -6.04 14.13
N ALA A 269 27.05 -6.41 13.98
CA ALA A 269 27.46 -7.81 14.02
C ALA A 269 27.23 -8.48 15.39
N ALA A 270 27.45 -7.76 16.50
CA ALA A 270 27.19 -8.24 17.84
C ALA A 270 25.69 -8.47 18.07
N LEU A 271 24.85 -7.51 17.66
CA LEU A 271 23.39 -7.61 17.72
C LEU A 271 22.88 -8.82 16.92
N ALA A 272 23.39 -9.01 15.71
CA ALA A 272 23.04 -10.16 14.89
C ALA A 272 23.39 -11.50 15.56
N ARG A 273 24.57 -11.61 16.17
CA ARG A 273 24.96 -12.83 16.92
C ARG A 273 23.99 -13.14 18.06
N GLN A 274 23.48 -12.10 18.72
CA GLN A 274 22.53 -12.23 19.82
C GLN A 274 21.12 -12.60 19.35
N GLN A 275 20.66 -12.05 18.23
CA GLN A 275 19.26 -12.16 17.80
C GLN A 275 18.98 -13.30 16.81
N LEU A 276 19.92 -13.64 15.93
CA LEU A 276 19.76 -14.71 14.93
C LEU A 276 19.34 -16.09 15.53
N PRO A 277 19.80 -16.52 16.72
CA PRO A 277 19.31 -17.74 17.35
C PRO A 277 17.78 -17.79 17.52
N GLN A 278 17.16 -16.64 17.78
CA GLN A 278 15.72 -16.56 18.04
C GLN A 278 14.87 -16.83 16.79
N LEU A 279 15.44 -16.57 15.59
CA LEU A 279 14.76 -16.73 14.32
C LEU A 279 14.63 -18.20 13.89
N ARG A 280 15.47 -19.09 14.43
CA ARG A 280 15.43 -20.54 14.12
C ARG A 280 14.11 -21.21 14.53
N ALA A 281 13.33 -20.56 15.40
CA ALA A 281 12.01 -21.03 15.79
C ALA A 281 10.93 -20.84 14.70
N LEU A 282 11.20 -20.05 13.66
CA LEU A 282 10.25 -19.79 12.59
C LEU A 282 10.35 -20.87 11.50
N PRO A 283 9.22 -21.39 10.99
CA PRO A 283 9.21 -22.48 10.01
C PRO A 283 9.54 -22.00 8.59
N ALA A 284 9.27 -20.74 8.28
CA ALA A 284 9.56 -20.15 6.98
C ALA A 284 10.93 -19.44 6.99
N PRO A 285 11.63 -19.35 5.85
CA PRO A 285 12.87 -18.59 5.76
C PRO A 285 12.67 -17.14 6.18
N VAL A 286 13.57 -16.61 6.99
CA VAL A 286 13.52 -15.24 7.51
C VAL A 286 14.80 -14.53 7.16
N LEU A 287 14.70 -13.45 6.39
CA LEU A 287 15.80 -12.52 6.22
C LEU A 287 15.92 -11.66 7.49
N TYR A 288 17.11 -11.59 8.03
CA TYR A 288 17.49 -10.68 9.08
C TYR A 288 18.52 -9.70 8.54
N THR A 289 18.32 -8.41 8.82
CA THR A 289 19.33 -7.39 8.54
C THR A 289 19.59 -6.56 9.78
N SER A 290 20.84 -6.22 10.06
CA SER A 290 21.20 -5.28 11.12
C SER A 290 22.19 -4.25 10.60
N SER A 291 21.82 -2.97 10.62
CA SER A 291 22.73 -1.87 10.27
C SER A 291 22.26 -0.56 10.91
N ASP A 292 22.91 0.55 10.59
CA ASP A 292 22.47 1.89 11.00
C ASP A 292 21.29 2.43 10.15
N GLN A 293 20.75 1.63 9.22
CA GLN A 293 19.61 1.96 8.36
C GLN A 293 18.51 0.91 8.47
N ILE A 294 17.27 1.33 8.74
CA ILE A 294 16.13 0.40 8.87
C ILE A 294 15.82 -0.39 7.59
N GLN A 295 16.28 0.07 6.42
CA GLN A 295 16.12 -0.66 5.16
C GLN A 295 17.18 -1.76 4.94
N GLY A 296 18.13 -1.94 5.87
CA GLY A 296 19.06 -3.07 5.89
C GLY A 296 19.95 -3.19 4.65
N HIS A 297 20.23 -2.08 3.95
CA HIS A 297 20.96 -2.06 2.66
C HIS A 297 20.41 -3.05 1.62
N ILE A 298 19.09 -3.11 1.48
CA ILE A 298 18.41 -3.88 0.44
C ILE A 298 18.12 -2.97 -0.76
N ASN A 299 18.54 -3.38 -1.97
CA ASN A 299 18.28 -2.63 -3.20
C ASN A 299 16.82 -2.73 -3.67
N GLY A 300 16.50 -2.03 -4.76
CA GLY A 300 15.14 -2.02 -5.34
C GLY A 300 14.62 -3.42 -5.70
N ASP A 301 15.52 -4.30 -6.13
CA ASP A 301 15.22 -5.67 -6.56
C ASP A 301 15.22 -6.68 -5.40
N GLY A 302 15.41 -6.24 -4.15
CA GLY A 302 15.35 -7.10 -2.97
C GLY A 302 16.65 -7.82 -2.62
N ARG A 303 17.77 -7.52 -3.30
CA ARG A 303 19.10 -8.10 -3.01
C ARG A 303 19.85 -7.28 -1.97
N ALA A 304 20.59 -7.95 -1.10
CA ALA A 304 21.41 -7.29 -0.09
C ALA A 304 22.69 -6.68 -0.72
N THR A 305 22.99 -5.43 -0.39
CA THR A 305 24.12 -4.64 -0.90
C THR A 305 25.01 -4.07 0.21
N GLY A 306 24.83 -4.52 1.46
CA GLY A 306 25.56 -3.98 2.60
C GLY A 306 25.61 -4.95 3.78
N PRO A 307 26.31 -4.54 4.84
CA PRO A 307 26.70 -5.43 5.92
C PRO A 307 25.55 -5.91 6.80
N ILE A 308 25.72 -7.17 7.19
CA ILE A 308 24.85 -8.04 7.98
C ILE A 308 23.46 -8.17 7.38
N ALA A 309 23.37 -9.02 6.36
CA ALA A 309 22.13 -9.60 5.86
C ALA A 309 22.25 -11.13 5.91
N ILE A 310 21.38 -11.81 6.64
CA ILE A 310 21.44 -13.27 6.89
C ILE A 310 20.04 -13.87 6.78
N THR A 311 19.86 -14.91 5.97
CA THR A 311 18.58 -15.60 5.81
C THR A 311 18.62 -16.90 6.60
N VAL A 312 17.90 -16.95 7.72
CA VAL A 312 17.77 -18.17 8.51
C VAL A 312 16.82 -19.12 7.80
N GLY A 313 17.24 -20.38 7.61
CA GLY A 313 16.46 -21.39 6.89
C GLY A 313 16.47 -21.26 5.36
N GLY A 314 17.39 -20.45 4.80
CA GLY A 314 17.58 -20.31 3.35
C GLY A 314 18.90 -19.62 2.98
N CYS A 315 19.00 -19.12 1.76
CA CYS A 315 20.11 -18.25 1.33
C CYS A 315 19.67 -16.79 1.29
N THR A 316 20.54 -15.88 1.72
CA THR A 316 20.38 -14.48 1.37
C THR A 316 20.84 -14.26 -0.07
N ASP A 317 19.96 -13.65 -0.86
CA ASP A 317 20.30 -13.13 -2.18
C ASP A 317 21.11 -11.83 -2.03
N ARG A 318 22.33 -11.83 -2.55
CA ARG A 318 23.30 -10.72 -2.40
C ARG A 318 23.72 -10.21 -3.77
N ASP A 319 23.89 -8.90 -3.88
CA ASP A 319 24.52 -8.31 -5.04
C ASP A 319 26.06 -8.38 -4.91
N THR A 320 26.64 -9.51 -5.35
CA THR A 320 28.08 -9.77 -5.24
C THR A 320 28.93 -8.88 -6.14
N LEU A 321 28.33 -8.11 -7.05
CA LEU A 321 29.03 -7.11 -7.86
C LEU A 321 29.30 -5.82 -7.08
N VAL A 322 28.50 -5.55 -6.04
CA VAL A 322 28.55 -4.31 -5.25
C VAL A 322 29.06 -4.57 -3.83
N TYR A 323 28.86 -5.79 -3.32
CA TYR A 323 29.12 -6.09 -1.93
C TYR A 323 29.78 -7.46 -1.71
N HIS A 324 30.84 -7.47 -0.90
CA HIS A 324 31.50 -8.68 -0.42
C HIS A 324 31.38 -8.76 1.11
N SER A 325 30.83 -9.87 1.61
CA SER A 325 30.63 -10.11 3.05
C SER A 325 31.98 -10.08 3.80
N PRO A 326 32.13 -9.27 4.87
CA PRO A 326 33.32 -9.28 5.73
C PRO A 326 33.36 -10.56 6.58
N PRO A 327 34.51 -10.88 7.21
CA PRO A 327 34.67 -12.12 7.97
C PRO A 327 33.60 -12.35 9.06
N ALA A 328 33.18 -11.29 9.75
CA ALA A 328 32.13 -11.37 10.76
C ALA A 328 30.79 -11.84 10.18
N GLU A 329 30.42 -11.35 9.00
CA GLU A 329 29.21 -11.79 8.31
C GLU A 329 29.37 -13.21 7.77
N GLN A 330 30.52 -13.56 7.20
CA GLN A 330 30.79 -14.91 6.70
C GLN A 330 30.63 -15.98 7.79
N ALA A 331 31.06 -15.68 9.02
CA ALA A 331 30.86 -16.56 10.17
C ALA A 331 29.37 -16.76 10.52
N LEU A 332 28.57 -15.68 10.46
CA LEU A 332 27.12 -15.76 10.64
C LEU A 332 26.47 -16.58 9.52
N ARG A 333 26.87 -16.32 8.26
CA ARG A 333 26.36 -17.06 7.09
C ARG A 333 26.55 -18.55 7.24
N THR A 334 27.77 -18.96 7.58
CA THR A 334 28.13 -20.38 7.82
C THR A 334 27.27 -21.02 8.90
N THR A 335 26.83 -20.25 9.88
CA THR A 335 26.08 -20.75 11.05
C THR A 335 24.56 -20.80 10.84
N TYR A 336 24.01 -19.91 10.00
CA TYR A 336 22.58 -19.65 9.92
C TYR A 336 21.96 -19.83 8.54
N GLU A 337 22.73 -19.65 7.46
CA GLU A 337 22.23 -19.85 6.11
C GLU A 337 22.26 -21.33 5.72
N THR A 338 21.26 -21.76 4.96
CA THR A 338 21.22 -23.11 4.36
C THR A 338 21.10 -22.94 2.87
N CYS A 339 22.25 -23.05 2.18
CA CYS A 339 22.33 -22.79 0.76
C CYS A 339 22.37 -24.07 -0.08
N PRO A 340 21.51 -24.21 -1.11
CA PRO A 340 21.63 -25.27 -2.09
C PRO A 340 22.90 -25.02 -2.91
N HIS A 341 23.99 -25.61 -2.42
CA HIS A 341 25.37 -25.57 -2.91
C HIS A 341 26.19 -24.31 -2.56
N PRO A 342 27.46 -24.47 -2.15
CA PRO A 342 28.39 -23.36 -2.11
C PRO A 342 28.61 -22.93 -3.57
N ALA A 343 28.31 -21.68 -3.90
CA ALA A 343 28.75 -21.12 -5.17
C ALA A 343 30.30 -21.26 -5.25
N PRO A 344 30.84 -21.66 -6.41
CA PRO A 344 32.28 -21.92 -6.60
C PRO A 344 33.18 -20.72 -6.26
#